data_AF-A0A1G7U397-F1
#
_entry.id   AF-A0A1G7U397-F1
#
_cell.length_a   1.000
_cell.length_b   1.000
_cell.length_c   1.000
_cell.angle_alpha   90.00
_cell.angle_beta   90.00
_cell.angle_gamma   90.00
#
_symmetry.space_group_name_H-M   'P 1'
#
loop_
_entity.id
_entity.type
_entity.pdbx_description
1 polymer ?
#
loop_
_entity_poly.entity_id
_entity_poly.type
_entity_poly.pdbx_seq_one_letter_code
_entity_poly.pdbx_strand_id
1 'polypeptide(L)'
;MKTLLNKISLITILAFIIGCSDTEKTIDEVFEGTTRGTVLKTIDEQTSLEFNVGGESLVTVAAEVIDQRGQDVDRIDVYMSFFDNQTNINDPINNSIPEELYTSVPASELDNSGEYPVFDFRFTGDEFNSFFGLTADDYTGGDRINVRLELVMNDGRVFTSTNVNNVVSGGAFYRSPFQYNVNFVCPADTPASGTWTIEMQDSYGDGWNGGELIVSIDGNETSYTMDDGTSKTINFDVPSSAGTISIVYASGSWDSEVTFQVFASNGNAIIEAGPNPPAGIELINYCNRNYQ
;
A
#
# COMPACT_ATOMS: atom_id res chain seq x y z
N MET A 1 -12.77 98.68 -50.24
CA MET A 1 -12.73 97.63 -51.28
C MET A 1 -12.36 96.32 -50.60
N LYS A 2 -13.06 95.23 -50.93
CA LYS A 2 -12.64 93.83 -50.73
C LYS A 2 -12.82 93.26 -49.30
N THR A 3 -13.90 92.49 -49.02
CA THR A 3 -14.16 91.05 -49.37
C THR A 3 -13.45 90.08 -48.40
N LEU A 4 -13.87 88.86 -48.07
CA LEU A 4 -14.87 87.87 -48.51
C LEU A 4 -14.83 86.73 -47.45
N LEU A 5 -15.98 86.09 -47.17
CA LEU A 5 -16.26 84.62 -47.21
C LEU A 5 -15.07 83.63 -47.13
N ASN A 6 -15.10 82.43 -46.49
CA ASN A 6 -16.13 81.37 -46.53
C ASN A 6 -15.67 80.07 -45.80
N LYS A 7 -16.64 79.28 -45.25
CA LYS A 7 -16.68 77.79 -45.01
C LYS A 7 -15.70 77.18 -43.96
N ILE A 8 -15.96 76.14 -43.16
CA ILE A 8 -16.47 74.77 -43.42
C ILE A 8 -16.88 74.06 -42.08
N SER A 9 -18.04 73.37 -42.10
CA SER A 9 -18.43 72.06 -41.51
C SER A 9 -18.17 71.64 -40.03
N LEU A 10 -19.28 71.46 -39.31
CA LEU A 10 -19.77 70.23 -38.62
C LEU A 10 -18.75 69.13 -38.22
N ILE A 11 -18.73 68.74 -36.94
CA ILE A 11 -18.93 67.35 -36.44
C ILE A 11 -19.02 67.34 -34.90
N THR A 12 -20.12 66.74 -34.43
CA THR A 12 -20.50 66.36 -33.07
C THR A 12 -19.52 65.36 -32.46
N ILE A 13 -18.98 65.61 -31.26
CA ILE A 13 -18.25 64.59 -30.48
C ILE A 13 -19.08 64.17 -29.26
N LEU A 14 -19.71 63.02 -29.51
CA LEU A 14 -20.26 61.97 -28.66
C LEU A 14 -19.78 61.92 -27.20
N ALA A 15 -20.75 61.82 -26.28
CA ALA A 15 -20.56 61.44 -24.88
C ALA A 15 -20.02 60.00 -24.78
N PHE A 16 -18.84 59.83 -24.18
CA PHE A 16 -18.35 58.53 -23.72
C PHE A 16 -18.60 58.42 -22.22
N ILE A 17 -19.80 57.91 -21.89
CA ILE A 17 -20.05 57.30 -20.58
C ILE A 17 -19.52 55.88 -20.72
N ILE A 18 -18.26 55.65 -20.30
CA ILE A 18 -17.75 54.29 -20.16
C ILE A 18 -18.38 53.76 -18.87
N GLY A 19 -19.44 52.96 -19.03
CA GLY A 19 -19.88 52.05 -17.99
C GLY A 19 -18.82 50.96 -17.84
N CYS A 20 -18.15 50.92 -16.69
CA CYS A 20 -17.65 49.65 -16.19
C CYS A 20 -18.88 48.79 -15.92
N SER A 21 -19.12 47.78 -16.76
CA SER A 21 -19.90 46.64 -16.33
C SER A 21 -19.04 45.91 -15.30
N ASP A 22 -19.18 46.29 -14.03
CA ASP A 22 -18.77 45.43 -12.92
C ASP A 22 -19.69 44.21 -12.95
N THR A 23 -19.34 43.23 -13.78
CA THR A 23 -19.77 41.86 -13.51
C THR A 23 -18.86 41.33 -12.43
N GLU A 24 -19.00 41.85 -11.20
CA GLU A 24 -18.65 41.07 -10.03
C GLU A 24 -19.63 39.90 -10.01
N LYS A 25 -19.21 38.81 -10.65
CA LYS A 25 -19.93 37.56 -10.48
C LYS A 25 -19.92 37.25 -9.00
N THR A 26 -21.10 37.02 -8.43
CA THR A 26 -21.18 36.53 -7.06
C THR A 26 -20.38 35.23 -6.97
N ILE A 27 -19.85 34.93 -5.79
CA ILE A 27 -19.23 33.61 -5.53
C ILE A 27 -20.15 32.48 -6.03
N ASP A 28 -21.47 32.63 -5.90
CA ASP A 28 -22.47 31.69 -6.37
C ASP A 28 -22.53 31.58 -7.91
N GLU A 29 -22.41 32.69 -8.66
CA GLU A 29 -22.33 32.68 -10.14
C GLU A 29 -21.00 32.11 -10.68
N VAL A 30 -19.92 32.19 -9.89
CA VAL A 30 -18.66 31.50 -10.19
C VAL A 30 -18.80 29.99 -9.98
N PHE A 31 -19.62 29.57 -9.01
CA PHE A 31 -19.87 28.16 -8.71
C PHE A 31 -21.03 27.53 -9.52
N GLU A 32 -21.91 28.31 -10.15
CA GLU A 32 -23.00 27.82 -11.01
C GLU A 32 -22.51 27.04 -12.25
N GLY A 33 -21.31 27.39 -12.76
CA GLY A 33 -20.64 26.67 -13.84
C GLY A 33 -19.71 25.55 -13.37
N THR A 34 -19.51 25.40 -12.05
CA THR A 34 -18.75 24.29 -11.48
C THR A 34 -19.71 23.19 -11.07
N THR A 35 -19.52 22.00 -11.62
CA THR A 35 -20.19 20.80 -11.15
C THR A 35 -19.68 20.52 -9.72
N ARG A 36 -20.36 21.05 -8.69
CA ARG A 36 -20.16 20.66 -7.29
C ARG A 36 -20.41 19.14 -7.23
N GLY A 37 -19.32 18.39 -7.10
CA GLY A 37 -19.27 16.95 -7.34
C GLY A 37 -19.57 16.14 -6.10
N THR A 38 -19.95 14.88 -6.33
CA THR A 38 -20.04 13.88 -5.28
C THR A 38 -18.64 13.31 -5.03
N VAL A 39 -18.26 13.15 -3.77
CA VAL A 39 -16.92 12.66 -3.38
C VAL A 39 -17.04 11.53 -2.35
N LEU A 40 -16.07 10.62 -2.35
CA LEU A 40 -15.85 9.61 -1.33
C LEU A 40 -14.66 10.01 -0.48
N LYS A 41 -14.90 10.76 0.60
CA LYS A 41 -13.82 11.25 1.44
C LYS A 41 -13.30 10.14 2.35
N THR A 42 -12.06 9.71 2.13
CA THR A 42 -11.41 8.65 2.93
C THR A 42 -11.44 8.99 4.42
N ILE A 43 -11.81 8.02 5.26
CA ILE A 43 -11.69 8.08 6.71
C ILE A 43 -10.41 7.32 7.09
N ASP A 44 -9.32 8.07 7.25
CA ASP A 44 -7.99 7.48 7.45
C ASP A 44 -7.94 6.63 8.74
N GLU A 45 -8.63 7.02 9.82
CA GLU A 45 -8.63 6.26 11.08
C GLU A 45 -9.39 4.93 11.01
N GLN A 46 -10.22 4.73 9.98
CA GLN A 46 -10.99 3.51 9.75
C GLN A 46 -10.45 2.70 8.56
N THR A 47 -9.46 3.22 7.84
CA THR A 47 -8.90 2.59 6.65
C THR A 47 -7.61 1.84 7.02
N SER A 48 -7.55 0.55 6.67
CA SER A 48 -6.39 -0.32 6.84
C SER A 48 -6.07 -0.98 5.51
N LEU A 49 -4.89 -0.72 4.96
CA LEU A 49 -4.46 -1.14 3.61
C LEU A 49 -3.29 -2.12 3.64
N GLU A 50 -3.19 -2.92 4.70
CA GLU A 50 -2.15 -3.92 4.87
C GLU A 50 -2.76 -5.32 4.81
N PHE A 51 -2.14 -6.20 4.02
CA PHE A 51 -2.48 -7.61 3.94
C PHE A 51 -1.30 -8.42 4.51
N ASN A 52 -1.51 -9.07 5.64
CA ASN A 52 -0.49 -9.87 6.31
C ASN A 52 -0.39 -11.26 5.66
N VAL A 53 0.71 -11.53 4.96
CA VAL A 53 0.95 -12.85 4.35
C VAL A 53 1.05 -13.92 5.43
N GLY A 54 0.30 -15.00 5.26
CA GLY A 54 0.28 -16.15 6.17
C GLY A 54 -0.26 -15.87 7.58
N GLY A 55 -0.85 -14.70 7.80
CA GLY A 55 -1.48 -14.32 9.08
C GLY A 55 -2.94 -13.91 8.90
N GLU A 56 -3.59 -13.54 10.00
CA GLU A 56 -4.93 -12.96 9.93
C GLU A 56 -4.85 -11.57 9.27
N SER A 57 -5.68 -11.36 8.24
CA SER A 57 -5.78 -10.10 7.52
C SER A 57 -7.21 -9.58 7.57
N LEU A 58 -7.36 -8.32 7.95
CA LEU A 58 -8.60 -7.56 7.81
C LEU A 58 -8.28 -6.23 7.15
N VAL A 59 -8.55 -6.15 5.86
CA VAL A 59 -8.39 -4.92 5.09
C VAL A 59 -9.68 -4.13 5.19
N THR A 60 -9.58 -2.81 5.36
CA THR A 60 -10.74 -1.93 5.46
C THR A 60 -10.55 -0.69 4.61
N VAL A 61 -11.57 -0.35 3.83
CA VAL A 61 -11.67 0.89 3.06
C VAL A 61 -12.92 1.63 3.54
N ALA A 62 -12.71 2.75 4.22
CA ALA A 62 -13.78 3.55 4.79
C ALA A 62 -13.82 4.94 4.14
N ALA A 63 -15.00 5.40 3.75
CA ALA A 63 -15.17 6.73 3.16
C ALA A 63 -16.54 7.36 3.48
N GLU A 64 -16.54 8.66 3.74
CA GLU A 64 -17.76 9.46 3.82
C GLU A 64 -18.26 9.78 2.41
N VAL A 65 -19.55 9.52 2.17
CA VAL A 65 -20.23 9.85 0.94
C VAL A 65 -20.75 11.28 1.05
N ILE A 66 -20.11 12.22 0.34
CA ILE A 66 -20.50 13.63 0.39
C ILE A 66 -21.08 14.02 -0.97
N ASP A 67 -22.40 14.17 -1.01
CA ASP A 67 -23.14 14.76 -2.13
C ASP A 67 -23.80 16.08 -1.70
N GLN A 68 -23.32 17.18 -2.26
CA GLN A 68 -23.87 18.52 -1.98
C GLN A 68 -25.24 18.77 -2.65
N ARG A 69 -25.78 17.80 -3.40
CA ARG A 69 -27.03 17.92 -4.17
C ARG A 69 -28.20 17.14 -3.60
N GLY A 70 -27.99 16.34 -2.54
CA GLY A 70 -29.08 15.63 -1.86
C GLY A 70 -28.86 14.13 -1.60
N GLN A 71 -27.63 13.63 -1.64
CA GLN A 71 -27.30 12.21 -1.36
C GLN A 71 -28.08 11.24 -2.25
N ASP A 72 -28.09 11.49 -3.56
CA ASP A 72 -28.83 10.68 -4.54
C ASP A 72 -28.03 9.46 -5.03
N VAL A 73 -27.44 8.74 -4.09
CA VAL A 73 -26.59 7.58 -4.34
C VAL A 73 -27.46 6.34 -4.52
N ASP A 74 -27.16 5.56 -5.56
CA ASP A 74 -27.75 4.23 -5.78
C ASP A 74 -26.93 3.18 -5.00
N ARG A 75 -25.64 3.08 -5.32
CA ARG A 75 -24.73 2.10 -4.72
C ARG A 75 -23.26 2.48 -4.91
N ILE A 76 -22.39 1.75 -4.24
CA ILE A 76 -20.93 1.76 -4.45
C ILE A 76 -20.52 0.38 -4.94
N ASP A 77 -20.03 0.30 -6.17
CA ASP A 77 -19.47 -0.94 -6.75
C ASP A 77 -17.98 -1.02 -6.39
N VAL A 78 -17.56 -2.17 -5.86
CA VAL A 78 -16.19 -2.45 -5.43
C VAL A 78 -15.56 -3.43 -6.40
N TYR A 79 -14.53 -2.97 -7.08
CA TYR A 79 -13.73 -3.77 -7.99
C TYR A 79 -12.40 -4.11 -7.32
N MET A 80 -11.91 -5.33 -7.55
CA MET A 80 -10.62 -5.77 -7.05
C MET A 80 -9.76 -6.32 -8.20
N SER A 81 -8.46 -6.09 -8.15
CA SER A 81 -7.45 -6.79 -8.97
C SER A 81 -6.24 -7.14 -8.12
N PHE A 82 -5.49 -8.15 -8.56
CA PHE A 82 -4.26 -8.58 -7.92
C PHE A 82 -3.08 -8.38 -8.88
N PHE A 83 -2.01 -7.74 -8.38
CA PHE A 83 -0.77 -7.50 -9.10
C PHE A 83 0.36 -8.21 -8.38
N ASP A 84 0.89 -9.23 -9.04
CA ASP A 84 2.16 -9.85 -8.71
C ASP A 84 3.28 -8.97 -9.26
N ASN A 85 3.99 -8.30 -8.35
CA ASN A 85 5.03 -7.33 -8.69
C ASN A 85 6.43 -7.92 -8.62
N GLN A 86 6.57 -9.22 -8.37
CA GLN A 86 7.85 -9.81 -7.99
C GLN A 86 8.38 -10.87 -8.94
N THR A 87 8.07 -10.78 -10.24
CA THR A 87 8.58 -11.75 -11.22
C THR A 87 10.13 -11.76 -11.26
N ASN A 88 10.76 -12.72 -10.58
CA ASN A 88 12.20 -12.86 -10.41
C ASN A 88 12.61 -14.35 -10.36
N ILE A 89 13.89 -14.66 -10.14
CA ILE A 89 14.36 -16.06 -10.15
C ILE A 89 13.74 -16.93 -9.05
N ASN A 90 13.34 -16.32 -7.93
CA ASN A 90 12.71 -16.98 -6.79
C ASN A 90 11.18 -16.96 -6.87
N ASP A 91 10.61 -16.18 -7.80
CA ASP A 91 9.18 -16.12 -8.08
C ASP A 91 8.96 -15.91 -9.59
N PRO A 92 9.09 -16.98 -10.41
CA PRO A 92 9.12 -16.84 -11.87
C PRO A 92 7.73 -16.77 -12.50
N ILE A 93 6.68 -17.06 -11.73
CA ILE A 93 5.30 -17.07 -12.20
C ILE A 93 4.76 -15.65 -12.02
N ASN A 94 3.88 -15.21 -12.92
CA ASN A 94 3.14 -13.99 -12.73
C ASN A 94 1.68 -14.38 -12.47
N ASN A 95 1.27 -14.24 -11.21
CA ASN A 95 -0.07 -14.60 -10.76
C ASN A 95 -1.06 -13.41 -10.81
N SER A 96 -0.72 -12.32 -11.50
CA SER A 96 -1.62 -11.14 -11.59
C SER A 96 -2.97 -11.50 -12.18
N ILE A 97 -4.04 -11.04 -11.54
CA ILE A 97 -5.43 -11.25 -11.97
C ILE A 97 -6.05 -9.89 -12.30
N PRO A 98 -6.64 -9.72 -13.50
CA PRO A 98 -7.26 -8.47 -13.89
C PRO A 98 -8.44 -8.10 -12.99
N GLU A 99 -8.92 -6.88 -13.16
CA GLU A 99 -10.01 -6.35 -12.36
C GLU A 99 -11.33 -7.11 -12.56
N GLU A 100 -11.96 -7.48 -11.44
CA GLU A 100 -13.29 -8.07 -11.38
C GLU A 100 -14.16 -7.36 -10.34
N LEU A 101 -15.48 -7.36 -10.54
CA LEU A 101 -16.44 -6.82 -9.58
C LEU A 101 -16.52 -7.77 -8.37
N TYR A 102 -16.08 -7.29 -7.20
CA TYR A 102 -16.12 -8.04 -5.96
C TYR A 102 -17.49 -7.98 -5.30
N THR A 103 -18.03 -6.77 -5.12
CA THR A 103 -19.35 -6.57 -4.50
C THR A 103 -19.97 -5.24 -4.91
N SER A 104 -21.27 -5.10 -4.67
CA SER A 104 -22.04 -3.88 -4.84
C SER A 104 -22.75 -3.55 -3.53
N VAL A 105 -22.40 -2.43 -2.91
CA VAL A 105 -23.00 -1.97 -1.64
C VAL A 105 -24.08 -0.95 -1.93
N PRO A 106 -25.38 -1.30 -1.79
CA PRO A 106 -26.46 -0.34 -2.03
C PRO A 106 -26.45 0.78 -0.98
N ALA A 107 -26.96 1.96 -1.35
CA ALA A 107 -26.99 3.13 -0.46
C ALA A 107 -27.74 2.86 0.87
N SER A 108 -28.66 1.89 0.87
CA SER A 108 -29.39 1.44 2.07
C SER A 108 -28.53 0.73 3.11
N GLU A 109 -27.34 0.25 2.74
CA GLU A 109 -26.40 -0.45 3.63
C GLU A 109 -25.33 0.48 4.21
N LEU A 110 -25.27 1.74 3.77
CA LEU A 110 -24.34 2.73 4.32
C LEU A 110 -24.72 3.09 5.76
N ASP A 111 -23.71 3.36 6.59
CA ASP A 111 -23.95 3.85 7.96
C ASP A 111 -24.38 5.32 7.90
N ASN A 112 -25.63 5.59 8.29
CA ASN A 112 -26.25 6.91 8.30
C ASN A 112 -26.30 7.54 9.71
N SER A 113 -25.50 7.06 10.65
CA SER A 113 -25.48 7.56 12.04
C SER A 113 -24.79 8.93 12.19
N GLY A 114 -23.94 9.31 11.23
CA GLY A 114 -23.18 10.55 11.20
C GLY A 114 -23.82 11.68 10.39
N GLU A 115 -23.04 12.74 10.13
CA GLU A 115 -23.44 13.86 9.27
C GLU A 115 -23.55 13.45 7.79
N TYR A 116 -22.69 12.52 7.36
CA TYR A 116 -22.67 11.95 6.02
C TYR A 116 -22.78 10.42 6.11
N PRO A 117 -23.41 9.75 5.12
CA PRO A 117 -23.38 8.30 5.03
C PRO A 117 -21.94 7.79 4.93
N VAL A 118 -21.62 6.72 5.63
CA VAL A 118 -20.30 6.10 5.61
C VAL A 118 -20.37 4.76 4.89
N PHE A 119 -19.49 4.61 3.91
CA PHE A 119 -19.14 3.35 3.29
C PHE A 119 -18.01 2.71 4.11
N ASP A 120 -18.21 1.48 4.58
CA ASP A 120 -17.21 0.69 5.32
C ASP A 120 -17.12 -0.69 4.66
N PHE A 121 -16.17 -0.83 3.74
CA PHE A 121 -15.91 -2.08 3.05
C PHE A 121 -14.76 -2.81 3.70
N ARG A 122 -14.95 -4.12 3.92
CA ARG A 122 -13.98 -4.99 4.58
C ARG A 122 -13.87 -6.29 3.83
N PHE A 123 -12.66 -6.84 3.79
CA PHE A 123 -12.44 -8.21 3.37
C PHE A 123 -11.29 -8.83 4.16
N THR A 124 -11.37 -10.14 4.32
CA THR A 124 -10.36 -10.98 4.95
C THR A 124 -9.45 -11.65 3.91
N GLY A 125 -8.33 -12.19 4.37
CA GLY A 125 -7.45 -13.00 3.52
C GLY A 125 -8.17 -14.19 2.86
N ASP A 126 -9.02 -14.88 3.61
CA ASP A 126 -9.79 -16.02 3.11
C ASP A 126 -10.80 -15.63 2.05
N GLU A 127 -11.48 -14.49 2.21
CA GLU A 127 -12.41 -13.96 1.22
C GLU A 127 -11.71 -13.53 -0.08
N PHE A 128 -10.55 -12.86 0.05
CA PHE A 128 -9.71 -12.51 -1.10
C PHE A 128 -9.23 -13.75 -1.85
N ASN A 129 -8.68 -14.73 -1.13
CA ASN A 129 -8.20 -16.00 -1.68
C ASN A 129 -9.34 -16.74 -2.38
N SER A 130 -10.52 -16.80 -1.76
CA SER A 130 -11.70 -17.46 -2.34
C SER A 130 -12.23 -16.76 -3.58
N PHE A 131 -12.19 -15.43 -3.63
CA PHE A 131 -12.66 -14.65 -4.76
C PHE A 131 -11.77 -14.86 -5.99
N PHE A 132 -10.44 -14.82 -5.82
CA PHE A 132 -9.49 -14.95 -6.91
C PHE A 132 -9.01 -16.38 -7.19
N GLY A 133 -9.36 -17.34 -6.33
CA GLY A 133 -8.86 -18.71 -6.42
C GLY A 133 -7.37 -18.83 -6.11
N LEU A 134 -6.85 -17.99 -5.22
CA LEU A 134 -5.45 -17.95 -4.80
C LEU A 134 -5.25 -18.70 -3.48
N THR A 135 -3.99 -19.04 -3.21
CA THR A 135 -3.48 -19.57 -1.96
C THR A 135 -2.37 -18.68 -1.41
N ALA A 136 -1.96 -18.89 -0.16
CA ALA A 136 -0.87 -18.12 0.44
C ALA A 136 0.49 -18.30 -0.25
N ASP A 137 0.64 -19.35 -1.07
CA ASP A 137 1.84 -19.60 -1.87
C ASP A 137 1.86 -18.81 -3.19
N ASP A 138 0.73 -18.20 -3.59
CA ASP A 138 0.59 -17.50 -4.87
C ASP A 138 0.97 -16.01 -4.81
N TYR A 139 1.29 -15.49 -3.62
CA TYR A 139 1.70 -14.11 -3.40
C TYR A 139 2.81 -13.97 -2.36
N THR A 140 3.59 -12.91 -2.49
CA THR A 140 4.75 -12.61 -1.66
C THR A 140 4.74 -11.16 -1.15
N GLY A 141 5.56 -10.86 -0.14
CA GLY A 141 5.67 -9.50 0.39
C GLY A 141 6.23 -8.54 -0.65
N GLY A 142 5.42 -7.60 -1.13
CA GLY A 142 5.74 -6.71 -2.27
C GLY A 142 4.67 -6.71 -3.36
N ASP A 143 3.79 -7.70 -3.37
CA ASP A 143 2.61 -7.73 -4.23
C ASP A 143 1.57 -6.70 -3.80
N ARG A 144 0.54 -6.52 -4.63
CA ARG A 144 -0.47 -5.50 -4.40
C ARG A 144 -1.88 -5.94 -4.79
N ILE A 145 -2.84 -5.66 -3.93
CA ILE A 145 -4.25 -5.66 -4.28
C ILE A 145 -4.64 -4.23 -4.64
N ASN A 146 -5.34 -4.05 -5.75
CA ASN A 146 -5.96 -2.79 -6.08
C ASN A 146 -7.47 -2.87 -5.84
N VAL A 147 -7.98 -2.00 -4.99
CA VAL A 147 -9.42 -1.85 -4.72
C VAL A 147 -9.89 -0.56 -5.38
N ARG A 148 -10.74 -0.66 -6.40
CA ARG A 148 -11.32 0.50 -7.08
C ARG A 148 -12.80 0.62 -6.77
N LEU A 149 -13.25 1.84 -6.49
CA LEU A 149 -14.63 2.15 -6.16
C LEU A 149 -15.29 2.87 -7.34
N GLU A 150 -16.53 2.48 -7.65
CA GLU A 150 -17.43 3.27 -8.47
C GLU A 150 -18.61 3.73 -7.63
N LEU A 151 -18.78 5.04 -7.49
CA LEU A 151 -19.96 5.63 -6.88
C LEU A 151 -21.03 5.85 -7.96
N VAL A 152 -22.10 5.08 -7.88
CA VAL A 152 -23.22 5.10 -8.83
C VAL A 152 -24.36 5.92 -8.25
N MET A 153 -24.86 6.88 -9.03
CA MET A 153 -25.98 7.75 -8.66
C MET A 153 -27.28 7.21 -9.28
N ASN A 154 -28.44 7.50 -8.67
CA ASN A 154 -29.75 7.09 -9.22
C ASN A 154 -30.06 7.72 -10.59
N ASP A 155 -29.43 8.85 -10.92
CA ASP A 155 -29.53 9.50 -12.23
C ASP A 155 -28.62 8.90 -13.32
N GLY A 156 -27.89 7.83 -13.00
CA GLY A 156 -27.04 7.07 -13.92
C GLY A 156 -25.62 7.60 -14.07
N ARG A 157 -25.25 8.68 -13.36
CA ARG A 157 -23.84 9.11 -13.28
C ARG A 157 -23.01 8.11 -12.47
N VAL A 158 -21.75 7.95 -12.87
CA VAL A 158 -20.77 7.09 -12.19
C VAL A 158 -19.49 7.89 -11.95
N PHE A 159 -19.01 7.91 -10.70
CA PHE A 159 -17.74 8.54 -10.31
C PHE A 159 -16.72 7.48 -9.90
N THR A 160 -15.50 7.58 -10.42
CA THR A 160 -14.43 6.60 -10.24
C THR A 160 -13.05 7.25 -10.42
N SER A 161 -11.97 6.51 -10.19
CA SER A 161 -10.59 7.01 -10.20
C SER A 161 -10.16 7.63 -11.54
N THR A 162 -10.83 7.27 -12.64
CA THR A 162 -10.48 7.73 -14.00
C THR A 162 -11.23 8.99 -14.46
N ASN A 163 -12.24 9.45 -13.72
CA ASN A 163 -13.06 10.60 -14.11
C ASN A 163 -13.16 11.70 -13.04
N VAL A 164 -12.16 11.75 -12.14
CA VAL A 164 -12.01 12.76 -11.09
C VAL A 164 -10.82 13.68 -11.36
N ASN A 165 -10.90 14.92 -10.90
CA ASN A 165 -9.78 15.87 -10.96
C ASN A 165 -8.88 15.74 -9.72
N ASN A 166 -7.66 16.30 -9.79
CA ASN A 166 -6.67 16.23 -8.70
C ASN A 166 -7.12 16.90 -7.39
N VAL A 167 -8.08 17.82 -7.43
CA VAL A 167 -8.64 18.45 -6.22
C VAL A 167 -9.48 17.46 -5.44
N VAL A 168 -10.23 16.59 -6.14
CA VAL A 168 -11.04 15.53 -5.54
C VAL A 168 -10.20 14.31 -5.19
N SER A 169 -9.36 13.83 -6.11
CA SER A 169 -8.61 12.58 -5.92
C SER A 169 -7.50 12.66 -4.87
N GLY A 170 -6.81 13.80 -4.77
CA GLY A 170 -5.65 13.96 -3.89
C GLY A 170 -5.57 15.30 -3.15
N GLY A 171 -6.58 16.16 -3.29
CA GLY A 171 -6.62 17.43 -2.55
C GLY A 171 -6.75 17.18 -1.05
N ALA A 172 -6.08 18.01 -0.25
CA ALA A 172 -5.97 17.85 1.21
C ALA A 172 -7.32 17.73 1.94
N PHE A 173 -8.40 18.24 1.34
CA PHE A 173 -9.74 18.25 1.92
C PHE A 173 -10.59 17.04 1.54
N TYR A 174 -10.49 16.54 0.30
CA TYR A 174 -11.39 15.49 -0.19
C TYR A 174 -10.78 14.09 -0.14
N ARG A 175 -9.48 13.92 -0.40
CA ARG A 175 -8.79 12.61 -0.38
C ARG A 175 -9.68 11.47 -0.89
N SER A 176 -10.24 11.65 -2.08
CA SER A 176 -11.22 10.75 -2.67
C SER A 176 -10.62 10.05 -3.88
N PRO A 177 -9.63 9.16 -3.70
CA PRO A 177 -8.90 8.58 -4.81
C PRO A 177 -9.75 7.62 -5.65
N PHE A 178 -10.90 7.16 -5.12
CA PHE A 178 -11.73 6.09 -5.70
C PHE A 178 -10.92 4.80 -5.97
N GLN A 179 -9.71 4.69 -5.44
CA GLN A 179 -8.80 3.59 -5.68
C GLN A 179 -7.78 3.53 -4.56
N TYR A 180 -7.63 2.34 -3.98
CA TYR A 180 -6.75 2.05 -2.86
C TYR A 180 -5.80 0.94 -3.23
N ASN A 181 -4.61 1.00 -2.64
CA ASN A 181 -3.54 0.05 -2.86
C ASN A 181 -3.29 -0.65 -1.55
N VAL A 182 -3.65 -1.92 -1.49
CA VAL A 182 -3.39 -2.77 -0.34
C VAL A 182 -2.06 -3.45 -0.60
N ASN A 183 -1.12 -3.27 0.32
CA ASN A 183 0.22 -3.84 0.19
C ASN A 183 0.29 -5.16 0.94
N PHE A 184 0.89 -6.17 0.32
CA PHE A 184 1.24 -7.40 1.02
C PHE A 184 2.47 -7.12 1.91
N VAL A 185 2.30 -7.35 3.21
CA VAL A 185 3.33 -7.16 4.21
C VAL A 185 3.61 -8.49 4.92
N CYS A 186 4.87 -8.66 5.31
CA CYS A 186 5.34 -9.83 6.03
C CYS A 186 6.02 -9.37 7.32
N PRO A 187 5.25 -8.93 8.32
CA PRO A 187 5.83 -8.49 9.58
C PRO A 187 6.47 -9.68 10.30
N ALA A 188 7.63 -9.42 10.91
CA ALA A 188 8.20 -10.34 11.90
C ALA A 188 7.19 -10.57 13.03
N ASP A 189 7.14 -11.80 13.50
CA ASP A 189 6.15 -12.25 14.48
C ASP A 189 6.80 -13.26 15.44
N THR A 190 6.00 -13.77 16.37
CA THR A 190 6.40 -14.62 17.48
C THR A 190 7.13 -15.88 16.95
N PRO A 191 8.43 -16.06 17.23
CA PRO A 191 9.16 -17.24 16.80
C PRO A 191 8.85 -18.47 17.65
N ALA A 192 9.15 -19.64 17.10
CA ALA A 192 9.09 -20.91 17.81
C ALA A 192 9.97 -20.85 19.06
N SER A 193 9.36 -20.92 20.24
CA SER A 193 10.13 -20.94 21.49
C SER A 193 10.91 -22.26 21.64
N GLY A 194 12.05 -22.21 22.32
CA GLY A 194 12.92 -23.36 22.56
C GLY A 194 14.28 -23.23 21.88
N THR A 195 14.98 -24.35 21.80
CA THR A 195 16.36 -24.37 21.30
C THR A 195 16.39 -24.36 19.77
N TRP A 196 16.99 -23.31 19.22
CA TRP A 196 17.34 -23.18 17.81
C TRP A 196 18.78 -23.62 17.59
N THR A 197 19.07 -24.07 16.38
CA THR A 197 20.38 -24.61 16.00
C THR A 197 20.94 -23.85 14.81
N ILE A 198 22.21 -23.48 14.89
CA ILE A 198 23.01 -22.97 13.78
C ILE A 198 24.04 -24.05 13.43
N GLU A 199 24.01 -24.52 12.19
CA GLU A 199 25.06 -25.36 11.62
C GLU A 199 25.93 -24.49 10.74
N MET A 200 27.22 -24.42 11.06
CA MET A 200 28.20 -23.52 10.44
C MET A 200 29.25 -24.37 9.73
N GLN A 201 29.65 -23.99 8.52
CA GLN A 201 30.72 -24.63 7.79
C GLN A 201 31.70 -23.61 7.22
N ASP A 202 32.95 -24.05 7.08
CA ASP A 202 34.04 -23.30 6.45
C ASP A 202 34.84 -24.25 5.57
N SER A 203 34.94 -23.91 4.29
CA SER A 203 35.55 -24.81 3.31
C SER A 203 37.07 -24.92 3.41
N TYR A 204 37.75 -23.95 4.03
CA TYR A 204 39.22 -23.94 4.19
C TYR A 204 39.64 -24.45 5.57
N GLY A 205 38.84 -24.13 6.59
CA GLY A 205 38.96 -24.63 7.95
C GLY A 205 39.73 -23.72 8.91
N ASP A 206 39.98 -22.46 8.55
CA ASP A 206 40.60 -21.43 9.40
C ASP A 206 39.60 -20.43 9.98
N GLY A 207 38.30 -20.75 9.86
CA GLY A 207 37.21 -19.99 10.45
C GLY A 207 36.76 -18.82 9.56
N TRP A 208 35.63 -18.20 9.91
CA TRP A 208 34.94 -17.24 9.07
C TRP A 208 35.65 -15.88 8.92
N ASN A 209 36.87 -15.75 9.44
CA ASN A 209 37.76 -14.59 9.30
C ASN A 209 37.07 -13.22 9.49
N GLY A 210 36.31 -13.09 10.59
CA GLY A 210 35.57 -11.88 10.94
C GLY A 210 34.12 -11.85 10.45
N GLY A 211 33.68 -12.86 9.70
CA GLY A 211 32.28 -13.07 9.38
C GLY A 211 31.51 -13.62 10.58
N GLU A 212 30.28 -13.18 10.77
CA GLU A 212 29.44 -13.59 11.91
C GLU A 212 27.95 -13.57 11.57
N LEU A 213 27.20 -14.44 12.24
CA LEU A 213 25.74 -14.39 12.31
C LEU A 213 25.30 -13.59 13.51
N ILE A 214 24.59 -12.49 13.28
CA ILE A 214 23.98 -11.66 14.30
C ILE A 214 22.53 -12.12 14.46
N VAL A 215 22.23 -12.73 15.60
CA VAL A 215 20.87 -13.12 15.99
C VAL A 215 20.33 -12.08 16.96
N SER A 216 19.19 -11.47 16.64
CA SER A 216 18.51 -10.49 17.47
C SER A 216 17.17 -11.04 17.94
N ILE A 217 16.95 -11.12 19.26
CA ILE A 217 15.66 -11.51 19.86
C ILE A 217 15.12 -10.31 20.62
N ASP A 218 13.96 -9.80 20.20
CA ASP A 218 13.36 -8.56 20.72
C ASP A 218 14.36 -7.38 20.76
N GLY A 219 15.24 -7.30 19.76
CA GLY A 219 16.28 -6.27 19.67
C GLY A 219 17.55 -6.54 20.49
N ASN A 220 17.64 -7.65 21.20
CA ASN A 220 18.86 -8.05 21.92
C ASN A 220 19.73 -8.93 21.02
N GLU A 221 20.88 -8.41 20.62
CA GLU A 221 21.77 -9.07 19.67
C GLU A 221 22.78 -10.01 20.34
N THR A 222 23.07 -11.13 19.69
CA THR A 222 24.17 -12.03 19.99
C THR A 222 24.82 -12.46 18.68
N SER A 223 26.14 -12.30 18.59
CA SER A 223 26.91 -12.71 17.41
C SER A 223 27.49 -14.12 17.58
N TYR A 224 27.46 -14.88 16.49
CA TYR A 224 28.01 -16.23 16.39
C TYR A 224 28.99 -16.33 15.24
N THR A 225 30.18 -16.86 15.51
CA THR A 225 31.23 -17.07 14.51
C THR A 225 31.96 -18.40 14.75
N MET A 226 32.80 -18.78 13.79
CA MET A 226 33.71 -19.91 13.87
C MET A 226 35.15 -19.40 13.74
N ASP A 227 35.95 -19.62 14.79
CA ASP A 227 37.35 -19.15 14.84
C ASP A 227 38.31 -20.09 14.10
N ASP A 228 37.97 -21.37 13.99
CA ASP A 228 38.71 -22.41 13.26
C ASP A 228 37.82 -23.65 12.99
N GLY A 229 38.35 -24.58 12.19
CA GLY A 229 37.70 -25.85 11.86
C GLY A 229 36.78 -25.77 10.64
N THR A 230 36.39 -26.93 10.11
CA THR A 230 35.58 -27.00 8.89
C THR A 230 34.07 -27.01 9.17
N SER A 231 33.67 -27.21 10.43
CA SER A 231 32.27 -27.24 10.85
C SER A 231 32.10 -26.99 12.34
N LYS A 232 31.01 -26.30 12.72
CA LYS A 232 30.62 -26.05 14.11
C LYS A 232 29.10 -26.02 14.22
N THR A 233 28.55 -26.57 15.30
CA THR A 233 27.13 -26.48 15.62
C THR A 233 26.97 -25.65 16.88
N ILE A 234 26.08 -24.67 16.85
CA ILE A 234 25.75 -23.81 17.97
C ILE A 234 24.26 -23.92 18.26
N ASN A 235 23.90 -23.99 19.54
CA ASN A 235 22.52 -23.94 19.99
C ASN A 235 22.30 -22.62 20.74
N PHE A 236 21.15 -21.98 20.52
CA PHE A 236 20.71 -20.83 21.29
C PHE A 236 19.22 -20.96 21.62
N ASP A 237 18.81 -20.37 22.75
CA ASP A 237 17.43 -20.50 23.21
C ASP A 237 16.60 -19.26 22.85
N VAL A 238 15.45 -19.49 22.22
CA VAL A 238 14.42 -18.49 21.99
C VAL A 238 13.40 -18.58 23.12
N PRO A 239 13.26 -17.56 23.98
CA PRO A 239 12.34 -17.60 25.10
C PRO A 239 10.89 -17.62 24.63
N SER A 240 9.99 -18.22 25.41
CA SER A 240 8.55 -18.22 25.11
C SER A 240 7.90 -16.83 25.17
N SER A 241 8.62 -15.82 25.64
CA SER A 241 8.22 -14.41 25.64
C SER A 241 8.73 -13.64 24.43
N ALA A 242 9.53 -14.26 23.55
CA ALA A 242 10.05 -13.60 22.36
C ALA A 242 8.91 -13.14 21.47
N GLY A 243 8.88 -11.86 21.12
CA GLY A 243 7.92 -11.30 20.18
C GLY A 243 8.45 -11.30 18.74
N THR A 244 9.77 -11.13 18.57
CA THR A 244 10.41 -11.16 17.25
C THR A 244 11.79 -11.81 17.30
N ILE A 245 12.22 -12.34 16.16
CA ILE A 245 13.60 -12.76 15.90
C ILE A 245 14.04 -12.21 14.56
N SER A 246 15.30 -11.78 14.45
CA SER A 246 15.95 -11.35 13.22
C SER A 246 17.33 -11.99 13.13
N ILE A 247 17.75 -12.37 11.93
CA ILE A 247 19.06 -12.96 11.70
C ILE A 247 19.72 -12.29 10.50
N VAL A 248 20.89 -11.72 10.72
CA VAL A 248 21.68 -11.02 9.70
C VAL A 248 23.08 -11.62 9.67
N TYR A 249 23.61 -11.86 8.47
CA TYR A 249 25.03 -12.17 8.30
C TYR A 249 25.84 -10.87 8.12
N ALA A 250 26.86 -10.70 8.95
CA ALA A 250 27.88 -9.66 8.78
C ALA A 250 29.09 -10.25 8.04
N SER A 251 29.44 -9.63 6.92
CA SER A 251 30.52 -10.08 6.02
C SER A 251 31.89 -10.00 6.68
N GLY A 252 32.70 -11.03 6.43
CA GLY A 252 34.09 -11.13 6.84
C GLY A 252 35.05 -11.09 5.66
N SER A 253 36.28 -11.55 5.89
CA SER A 253 37.14 -11.96 4.77
C SER A 253 36.74 -13.35 4.30
N TRP A 254 36.90 -13.63 3.01
CA TRP A 254 36.70 -14.97 2.44
C TRP A 254 35.29 -15.56 2.61
N ASP A 255 34.24 -14.74 2.53
CA ASP A 255 32.82 -15.17 2.55
C ASP A 255 32.50 -16.30 1.55
N SER A 256 33.32 -16.49 0.50
CA SER A 256 33.24 -17.63 -0.42
C SER A 256 33.41 -19.00 0.24
N GLU A 257 33.90 -19.04 1.46
CA GLU A 257 34.16 -20.26 2.24
C GLU A 257 33.04 -20.55 3.25
N VAL A 258 32.21 -19.54 3.52
CA VAL A 258 31.19 -19.54 4.57
C VAL A 258 29.89 -20.15 4.06
N THR A 259 29.41 -21.19 4.74
CA THR A 259 28.05 -21.75 4.55
C THR A 259 27.44 -21.96 5.93
N PHE A 260 26.11 -21.80 6.04
CA PHE A 260 25.40 -22.13 7.26
C PHE A 260 23.93 -22.47 7.01
N GLN A 261 23.37 -23.16 7.99
CA GLN A 261 21.95 -23.42 8.12
C GLN A 261 21.46 -23.00 9.49
N VAL A 262 20.23 -22.48 9.57
CA VAL A 262 19.55 -22.18 10.84
C VAL A 262 18.27 -22.98 10.89
N PHE A 263 18.10 -23.73 11.98
CA PHE A 263 16.91 -24.53 12.26
C PHE A 263 16.18 -23.99 13.48
N ALA A 264 14.86 -23.83 13.35
CA ALA A 264 14.00 -23.47 14.47
C ALA A 264 13.76 -24.67 15.39
N SER A 265 13.29 -24.40 16.61
CA SER A 265 12.99 -25.43 17.62
C SER A 265 11.91 -26.43 17.18
N ASN A 266 11.08 -26.04 16.20
CA ASN A 266 10.07 -26.90 15.57
C ASN A 266 10.66 -27.89 14.54
N GLY A 267 11.97 -27.80 14.25
CA GLY A 267 12.69 -28.66 13.30
C GLY A 267 12.73 -28.15 11.86
N ASN A 268 12.12 -27.00 11.56
CA ASN A 268 12.12 -26.41 10.23
C ASN A 268 13.46 -25.73 9.92
N ALA A 269 13.95 -25.91 8.70
CA ALA A 269 15.06 -25.11 8.16
C ALA A 269 14.54 -23.71 7.82
N ILE A 270 15.10 -22.69 8.45
CA ILE A 270 14.70 -21.28 8.30
C ILE A 270 15.61 -20.58 7.31
N ILE A 271 16.92 -20.83 7.40
CA ILE A 271 17.93 -20.23 6.52
C ILE A 271 18.85 -21.34 6.03
N GLU A 272 19.13 -21.33 4.73
CA GLU A 272 20.23 -22.06 4.11
C GLU A 272 20.98 -21.07 3.22
N ALA A 273 22.21 -20.72 3.60
CA ALA A 273 22.96 -19.67 2.92
C ALA A 273 24.43 -20.04 2.74
N GLY A 274 25.00 -19.53 1.65
CA GLY A 274 26.39 -19.77 1.26
C GLY A 274 26.56 -20.83 0.15
N PRO A 275 27.78 -20.94 -0.43
CA PRO A 275 28.93 -20.05 -0.22
C PRO A 275 28.66 -18.62 -0.69
N ASN A 276 29.30 -17.62 -0.09
CA ASN A 276 29.00 -16.18 -0.27
C ASN A 276 27.59 -15.81 0.22
N PRO A 277 27.27 -16.02 1.50
CA PRO A 277 25.97 -15.63 2.04
C PRO A 277 25.70 -14.12 1.84
N PRO A 278 24.46 -13.72 1.58
CA PRO A 278 24.11 -12.31 1.44
C PRO A 278 24.32 -11.59 2.77
N ALA A 279 25.05 -10.48 2.75
CA ALA A 279 25.45 -9.76 3.96
C ALA A 279 24.64 -8.46 4.16
N GLY A 280 24.42 -8.10 5.42
CA GLY A 280 23.80 -6.83 5.81
C GLY A 280 22.31 -6.70 5.49
N ILE A 281 21.64 -7.81 5.20
CA ILE A 281 20.20 -7.89 4.99
C ILE A 281 19.58 -8.90 5.95
N GLU A 282 18.28 -8.77 6.19
CA GLU A 282 17.50 -9.80 6.89
C GLU A 282 17.53 -11.11 6.09
N LEU A 283 17.80 -12.21 6.79
CA LEU A 283 17.87 -13.54 6.19
C LEU A 283 16.59 -14.35 6.42
N ILE A 284 15.78 -14.03 7.43
CA ILE A 284 14.50 -14.69 7.63
C ILE A 284 13.48 -14.15 6.63
N ASN A 285 12.89 -15.04 5.83
CA ASN A 285 11.73 -14.70 5.02
C ASN A 285 10.45 -14.75 5.88
N TYR A 286 10.03 -13.61 6.42
CA TYR A 286 8.85 -13.54 7.28
C TYR A 286 7.52 -13.86 6.58
N CYS A 287 7.48 -13.88 5.24
CA CYS A 287 6.30 -14.32 4.50
C CYS A 287 6.09 -15.84 4.65
N ASN A 288 7.18 -16.58 4.87
CA ASN A 288 7.14 -18.00 5.21
C ASN A 288 7.13 -18.13 6.74
N ARG A 289 6.00 -18.53 7.32
CA ARG A 289 5.80 -18.63 8.77
C ARG A 289 6.43 -19.89 9.40
N ASN A 290 7.33 -20.59 8.71
CA ASN A 290 7.98 -21.79 9.20
C ASN A 290 8.87 -21.58 10.45
N TYR A 291 9.18 -20.32 10.79
CA TYR A 291 9.95 -19.94 11.97
C TYR A 291 9.13 -19.87 13.27
N GLN A 292 7.80 -20.02 13.20
CA GLN A 292 6.89 -20.00 14.35
C GLN A 292 6.68 -21.37 15.00
#